data_AF-A0A1V9EBX5-F1
#
_entry.id   AF-A0A1V9EBX5-F1
#
_cell.length_a   1.000
_cell.length_b   1.000
_cell.length_c   1.000
_cell.angle_alpha   90.00
_cell.angle_beta   90.00
_cell.angle_gamma   90.00
#
_symmetry.space_group_name_H-M   'P 1'
#
loop_
_entity.id
_entity.type
_entity.pdbx_description
1 polymer ?
#
loop_
_entity_poly.entity_id
_entity_poly.type
_entity_poly.pdbx_seq_one_letter_code
_entity_poly.pdbx_strand_id
1 'polypeptide(L)'
;MLEAKGSNPKRTAQEMFSLVQEQQSGELPVKTFCELKKISEAIFYYWRKKYVNHSKPASELPGEKFSLLQLEDDGPNDARLFAEYKGLKLYREVPVSYLKELMH
;
A
#
# COMPACT_ATOMS: atom_id res chain seq x y z
N MET A 1 29.41 32.29 21.73
CA MET A 1 28.56 31.10 21.96
C MET A 1 29.06 30.02 21.00
N LEU A 2 29.74 28.99 21.51
CA LEU A 2 30.31 27.93 20.66
C LEU A 2 29.23 26.89 20.33
N GLU A 3 29.04 26.65 19.04
CA GLU A 3 28.17 25.61 18.50
C GLU A 3 28.72 24.22 18.88
N ALA A 4 27.96 23.48 19.68
CA ALA A 4 28.25 22.09 19.98
C ALA A 4 27.72 21.22 18.81
N LYS A 5 28.61 20.90 17.86
CA LYS A 5 28.38 19.84 16.86
C LYS A 5 28.11 18.53 17.60
N GLY A 6 26.85 18.12 17.64
CA GLY A 6 26.44 16.84 18.20
C GLY A 6 27.08 15.69 17.44
N SER A 7 28.10 15.08 18.03
CA SER A 7 28.59 13.77 17.62
C SER A 7 27.46 12.78 17.86
N ASN A 8 26.69 12.49 16.81
CA ASN A 8 25.56 11.57 16.92
C ASN A 8 26.17 10.19 17.23
N PRO A 9 25.88 9.57 18.39
CA PRO A 9 26.38 8.23 18.67
C PRO A 9 25.98 7.32 17.51
N LYS A 10 26.90 6.45 17.08
CA LYS A 10 26.64 5.48 16.03
C LYS A 10 25.51 4.57 16.51
N ARG A 11 24.27 4.94 16.19
CA ARG A 11 23.07 4.14 16.51
C ARG A 11 23.23 2.78 15.85
N THR A 12 22.99 1.74 16.62
CA THR A 12 23.01 0.38 16.11
C THR A 12 21.84 0.14 15.15
N ALA A 13 21.95 -0.89 14.31
CA ALA A 13 20.89 -1.26 13.38
C ALA A 13 19.57 -1.54 14.10
N GLN A 14 19.64 -2.18 15.28
CA GLN A 14 18.48 -2.53 16.09
C GLN A 14 17.77 -1.30 16.65
N GLU A 15 18.52 -0.29 17.12
CA GLU A 15 17.94 0.98 17.56
C GLU A 15 17.23 1.69 16.41
N MET A 16 17.85 1.73 15.22
CA MET A 16 17.22 2.35 14.05
C MET A 16 15.95 1.63 13.61
N PHE A 17 15.91 0.30 13.66
CA PHE A 17 14.69 -0.45 13.37
C PHE A 17 13.59 -0.23 14.41
N SER A 18 13.95 -0.14 15.69
CA SER A 18 13.00 0.19 16.76
C SER A 18 12.37 1.58 16.54
N LEU A 19 13.17 2.56 16.13
CA LEU A 19 12.70 3.92 15.81
C LEU A 19 11.79 3.95 14.57
N VAL A 20 12.07 3.14 13.56
CA VAL A 20 11.20 3.01 12.38
C VAL A 20 9.86 2.40 12.77
N GLN A 21 9.86 1.38 13.63
CA GLN A 21 8.63 0.76 14.13
C GLN A 21 7.81 1.72 15.00
N GLU A 22 8.47 2.48 15.88
CA GLU A 22 7.84 3.51 16.71
C GLU A 22 7.17 4.59 15.85
N GLN A 23 7.85 5.06 14.79
CA GLN A 23 7.26 6.02 13.86
C GLN A 23 6.06 5.45 13.10
N GLN A 24 6.10 4.18 12.69
CA GLN A 24 4.98 3.53 11.99
C GLN A 24 3.76 3.31 12.89
N SER A 25 3.99 3.07 14.18
CA SER A 25 2.91 2.87 15.17
C SER A 25 2.33 4.18 15.68
N GLY A 26 3.06 5.29 15.53
CA GLY A 26 2.63 6.62 15.94
C GLY A 26 1.94 7.41 14.83
N GLU A 27 1.21 8.45 15.24
CA GLU A 27 0.51 9.37 14.31
C GLU A 27 1.37 10.57 13.89
N LEU A 28 2.59 10.68 14.42
CA LEU A 28 3.47 11.81 14.12
C LEU A 28 4.02 11.75 12.70
N PRO A 29 4.04 12.87 11.97
CA PRO A 29 4.67 12.94 10.66
C PRO A 29 6.19 12.71 10.80
N VAL A 30 6.76 12.06 9.78
CA VAL A 30 8.19 11.66 9.75
C VAL A 30 9.12 12.82 10.07
N LYS A 31 8.82 14.02 9.54
CA LYS A 31 9.63 15.21 9.76
C LYS A 31 9.71 15.59 11.24
N THR A 32 8.56 15.73 11.90
CA THR A 32 8.48 16.05 13.33
C THR A 32 9.10 14.95 14.19
N PHE A 33 8.92 13.68 13.81
CA PHE A 33 9.56 12.55 14.50
C PHE A 33 11.09 12.60 14.40
N CYS A 34 11.63 12.88 13.21
CA CYS A 34 13.07 12.98 12.97
C CYS A 34 13.69 14.15 13.74
N GLU A 35 13.02 15.30 13.79
CA GLU A 35 13.42 16.45 14.60
C GLU A 35 13.46 16.10 16.10
N LEU A 36 12.40 15.47 16.62
CA LEU A 36 12.31 15.07 18.02
C LEU A 36 13.39 14.07 18.42
N LYS A 37 13.64 13.06 17.58
CA LYS A 37 14.62 11.99 17.83
C LYS A 37 16.04 12.36 17.40
N LYS A 38 16.27 13.57 16.86
CA LYS A 38 17.56 14.08 16.36
C LYS A 38 18.20 13.14 15.33
N ILE A 39 17.40 12.73 14.34
CA ILE A 39 17.79 11.86 13.23
C ILE A 39 17.62 12.68 11.95
N SER A 40 18.55 12.58 11.01
CA SER A 40 18.33 13.21 9.71
C SER A 40 17.29 12.41 8.91
N GLU A 41 16.39 13.12 8.23
CA GLU A 41 15.34 12.49 7.42
C GLU A 41 15.95 11.52 6.39
N ALA A 42 17.07 11.88 5.76
CA ALA A 42 17.78 11.03 4.80
C ALA A 42 18.22 9.68 5.42
N ILE A 43 18.78 9.71 6.62
CA ILE A 43 19.17 8.48 7.34
C ILE A 43 17.92 7.69 7.72
N PHE A 44 16.87 8.35 8.20
CA PHE A 44 15.61 7.70 8.55
C PHE A 44 14.99 6.97 7.35
N TYR A 45 14.87 7.62 6.18
CA TYR A 45 14.34 6.99 4.97
C TYR A 45 15.20 5.82 4.49
N TYR A 46 16.52 5.93 4.60
CA TYR A 46 17.43 4.82 4.30
C TYR A 46 17.13 3.60 5.19
N TRP A 47 17.03 3.81 6.51
CA TRP A 47 16.74 2.73 7.46
C TRP A 47 15.32 2.20 7.33
N ARG A 48 14.34 3.04 6.99
CA ARG A 48 12.97 2.63 6.71
C ARG A 48 12.91 1.69 5.51
N LYS A 49 13.60 2.02 4.41
CA LYS A 49 13.71 1.12 3.24
C LYS A 49 14.36 -0.20 3.62
N LYS A 50 15.42 -0.16 4.43
CA LYS A 50 16.11 -1.36 4.91
C LYS A 50 15.23 -2.22 5.81
N TYR A 51 14.43 -1.61 6.70
CA TYR A 51 13.48 -2.28 7.56
C TYR A 51 12.41 -3.02 6.75
N VAL A 52 11.80 -2.37 5.75
CA VAL A 52 10.79 -2.99 4.88
C VAL A 52 11.37 -4.21 4.14
N ASN A 53 12.59 -4.11 3.62
CA ASN A 53 13.26 -5.23 2.95
C ASN A 53 13.64 -6.37 3.91
N HIS A 54 13.87 -6.07 5.20
CA HIS A 54 14.22 -7.06 6.21
C HIS A 54 12.99 -7.75 6.82
N SER A 55 11.83 -7.07 6.82
CA SER A 55 10.56 -7.63 7.31
C SER A 55 9.82 -8.47 6.26
N LYS A 56 10.17 -8.36 4.98
CA LYS A 56 9.64 -9.24 3.94
C LYS A 56 10.28 -10.62 4.05
N PRO A 57 9.52 -11.73 4.13
CA PRO A 57 10.08 -13.06 3.94
C PRO A 57 10.76 -13.11 2.56
N ALA A 58 11.88 -13.83 2.45
CA ALA A 58 12.77 -13.86 1.27
C ALA A 58 12.14 -14.54 0.03
N SER A 59 10.95 -14.11 -0.37
CA SER A 59 10.17 -14.68 -1.45
C SER A 59 9.55 -13.58 -2.31
N GLU A 60 10.34 -12.59 -2.71
CA GLU A 60 9.94 -11.68 -3.80
C GLU A 60 11.17 -11.36 -4.65
N LEU A 61 11.09 -11.79 -5.91
CA LEU A 61 12.09 -11.56 -6.95
C LEU A 61 12.38 -10.05 -7.08
N PRO A 62 13.63 -9.66 -7.36
CA PRO A 62 14.01 -8.25 -7.49
C PRO A 62 13.44 -7.67 -8.80
N GLY A 63 12.21 -7.15 -8.80
CA GLY A 63 11.65 -6.54 -10.01
C GLY A 63 10.30 -5.85 -9.90
N GLU A 64 9.41 -6.25 -8.99
CA GLU A 64 8.00 -5.87 -9.13
C GLU A 64 7.61 -4.77 -8.14
N LYS A 65 7.74 -3.51 -8.58
CA LYS A 65 7.14 -2.34 -7.92
C LYS A 65 5.65 -2.21 -8.26
N PHE A 66 4.91 -3.30 -8.20
CA PHE A 66 3.47 -3.29 -8.44
C PHE A 66 2.76 -3.54 -7.11
N SER A 67 1.93 -2.58 -6.71
CA SER A 67 0.96 -2.81 -5.64
C SER A 67 -0.11 -3.74 -6.20
N LEU A 68 -0.15 -4.97 -5.71
CA LEU A 68 -1.16 -5.93 -6.09
C LEU A 68 -2.50 -5.46 -5.48
N LEU A 69 -3.35 -4.88 -6.32
CA LEU A 69 -4.72 -4.57 -5.92
C LEU A 69 -5.44 -5.90 -5.72
N GLN A 70 -5.68 -6.27 -4.47
CA GLN A 70 -6.62 -7.33 -4.16
C GLN A 70 -8.01 -6.77 -4.48
N LEU A 71 -8.49 -7.03 -5.70
CA LEU A 71 -9.91 -6.94 -5.98
C LEU A 71 -10.56 -8.01 -5.11
N GLU A 72 -11.33 -7.61 -4.12
CA GLU A 72 -12.30 -8.51 -3.52
C GLU A 72 -13.24 -8.93 -4.65
N ASP A 73 -13.13 -10.19 -5.07
CA ASP A 73 -14.05 -10.83 -6.00
C ASP A 73 -15.39 -10.98 -5.27
N ASP A 74 -16.17 -9.89 -5.22
CA ASP A 74 -17.54 -9.93 -4.75
C ASP A 74 -18.39 -10.58 -5.85
N GLY A 75 -18.41 -11.91 -5.81
CA GLY A 75 -19.35 -12.75 -6.52
C GLY A 75 -18.78 -13.51 -7.72
N PRO A 76 -19.42 -14.64 -8.09
CA PRO A 76 -18.98 -15.45 -9.21
C PRO A 76 -19.00 -14.58 -10.47
N ASN A 77 -17.82 -14.16 -10.89
CA ASN A 77 -17.57 -13.46 -12.15
C ASN A 77 -17.70 -14.42 -13.34
N ASP A 78 -18.75 -15.25 -13.33
CA ASP A 78 -19.32 -15.82 -14.53
C ASP A 78 -20.15 -14.69 -15.15
N ALA A 79 -19.48 -13.72 -15.79
CA ALA A 79 -20.07 -12.90 -16.83
C ALA A 79 -20.38 -13.78 -18.06
N ARG A 80 -21.04 -14.90 -17.83
CA ARG A 80 -21.56 -15.83 -18.81
C ARG A 80 -22.76 -15.15 -19.42
N LEU A 81 -22.75 -15.05 -20.75
CA LEU A 81 -23.85 -14.50 -21.52
C LEU A 81 -25.17 -15.15 -21.05
N PHE A 82 -26.03 -14.36 -20.42
CA PHE A 82 -27.32 -14.78 -19.91
C PHE A 82 -28.31 -14.94 -21.08
N ALA A 83 -28.38 -13.93 -21.97
CA ALA A 83 -29.24 -13.97 -23.15
C ALA A 83 -28.75 -13.01 -24.25
N GLU A 84 -29.13 -13.27 -25.50
CA GLU A 84 -28.97 -12.35 -26.62
C GLU A 84 -30.32 -12.10 -27.30
N TYR A 85 -30.67 -10.83 -27.51
CA TYR A 85 -31.90 -10.42 -28.19
C TYR A 85 -31.63 -9.28 -29.16
N LYS A 86 -31.87 -9.49 -30.47
CA LYS A 86 -31.61 -8.50 -31.55
C LYS A 86 -30.21 -7.85 -31.47
N GLY A 87 -29.19 -8.59 -31.04
CA GLY A 87 -27.81 -8.10 -30.87
C GLY A 87 -27.50 -7.44 -29.52
N LEU A 88 -28.49 -7.32 -28.61
CA LEU A 88 -28.26 -6.93 -27.22
C LEU A 88 -27.81 -8.14 -26.40
N LYS A 89 -26.61 -8.05 -25.82
CA LYS A 89 -26.03 -9.09 -24.97
C LYS A 89 -26.28 -8.77 -23.51
N LEU A 90 -27.02 -9.65 -22.84
CA LEU A 90 -27.32 -9.55 -21.42
C LEU A 90 -26.40 -10.50 -20.68
N TYR A 91 -25.68 -9.99 -19.69
CA TYR A 91 -24.76 -10.75 -18.85
C TYR A 91 -25.31 -11.01 -17.44
N ARG A 92 -26.56 -10.62 -17.21
CA ARG A 92 -27.30 -10.82 -15.96
C ARG A 92 -28.78 -11.04 -16.27
N GLU A 93 -29.48 -11.69 -15.35
CA GLU A 93 -30.93 -11.77 -15.38
C GLU A 93 -31.54 -10.36 -15.30
N VAL A 94 -32.52 -10.09 -16.17
CA VAL A 94 -33.24 -8.82 -16.22
C VAL A 94 -34.74 -9.09 -16.25
N PRO A 95 -35.55 -8.30 -15.51
CA PRO A 95 -37.00 -8.42 -15.55
C PRO A 95 -37.57 -8.15 -16.95
N VAL A 96 -38.67 -8.84 -17.28
CA VAL A 96 -39.37 -8.68 -18.57
C VAL A 96 -39.88 -7.25 -18.77
N SER A 97 -40.25 -6.53 -17.70
CA SER A 97 -40.66 -5.12 -17.78
C SER A 97 -39.55 -4.23 -18.33
N TYR A 98 -38.32 -4.41 -17.85
CA TYR A 98 -37.15 -3.67 -18.29
C TYR A 98 -36.83 -3.92 -19.77
N LEU A 99 -36.93 -5.18 -20.21
CA LEU A 99 -36.79 -5.54 -21.63
C LEU A 99 -37.87 -4.88 -22.50
N LYS A 100 -39.12 -4.82 -22.03
CA LYS A 100 -40.22 -4.18 -22.76
C LYS A 100 -39.99 -2.68 -22.93
N GLU A 101 -39.48 -1.99 -21.92
CA GLU A 101 -39.14 -0.56 -22.01
C GLU A 101 -38.04 -0.28 -23.04
N LEU A 102 -37.05 -1.17 -23.16
CA LEU A 102 -35.97 -1.03 -24.15
C LEU A 102 -36.41 -1.32 -25.61
N MET A 103 -37.53 -2.01 -25.77
CA MET A 103 -38.03 -2.47 -27.07
C MET A 103 -39.19 -1.62 -27.61
N HIS A 104 -39.56 -0.56 -26.89
CA HIS A 104 -40.71 0.28 -27.19
C HIS A 104 -40.36 1.57 -27.93
#